data_AF-A0A919LW31-F1
#
_entry.id   AF-A0A919LW31-F1
#
_cell.length_a   1.000
_cell.length_b   1.000
_cell.length_c   1.000
_cell.angle_alpha   90.00
_cell.angle_beta   90.00
_cell.angle_gamma   90.00
#
_symmetry.space_group_name_H-M   'P 1'
#
loop_
_entity.id
_entity.type
_entity.pdbx_description
1 polymer ?
#
loop_
_entity_poly.entity_id
_entity_poly.type
_entity_poly.pdbx_seq_one_letter_code
_entity_poly.pdbx_strand_id
1 'polypeptide(L)'
;MVSAGRQVGERARTLGITHIITSDLGRTRRTAEIIAEACGCSVIADARLRELDMGVLEKRHIDSLSEEEEGWRRQLVNGTPDGRIPQGESMQELSERMHAALASCLELPAGSRPLLVSHGIALGCW
;
A
#
# COMPACT_ATOMS: atom_id res chain seq x y z
N MET A 1 3.89 -15.40 -5.03
CA MET A 1 2.80 -14.42 -5.13
C MET A 1 1.44 -15.06 -5.46
N VAL A 2 1.31 -15.82 -6.56
CA VAL A 2 0.01 -16.44 -6.94
C VAL A 2 -0.57 -17.38 -5.88
N SER A 3 0.27 -18.20 -5.23
CA SER A 3 -0.16 -19.12 -4.16
C SER A 3 -0.70 -18.41 -2.91
N ALA A 4 -0.01 -17.36 -2.46
CA ALA A 4 -0.44 -16.54 -1.32
C ALA A 4 -1.73 -15.76 -1.64
N GLY A 5 -1.83 -15.17 -2.83
CA GLY A 5 -3.05 -14.48 -3.30
C GLY A 5 -4.27 -15.41 -3.31
N ARG A 6 -4.11 -16.67 -3.73
CA ARG A 6 -5.19 -17.67 -3.65
C ARG A 6 -5.61 -17.97 -2.21
N GLN A 7 -4.67 -18.22 -1.30
CA GLN A 7 -5.02 -18.48 0.12
C GLN A 7 -5.78 -17.30 0.75
N VAL A 8 -5.34 -16.08 0.45
CA VAL A 8 -6.05 -14.87 0.90
C VAL A 8 -7.44 -14.80 0.27
N GLY A 9 -7.58 -15.08 -1.03
CA GLY A 9 -8.87 -15.13 -1.73
C GLY A 9 -9.84 -16.14 -1.13
N GLU A 10 -9.38 -17.37 -0.86
CA GLU A 10 -10.16 -18.42 -0.19
C GLU A 10 -10.71 -17.96 1.16
N ARG A 11 -9.86 -17.33 1.97
CA ARG A 11 -10.29 -16.80 3.27
C ARG A 11 -11.19 -15.58 3.13
N ALA A 12 -10.91 -14.70 2.17
CA ALA A 12 -11.71 -13.50 1.91
C ALA A 12 -13.14 -13.86 1.47
N ARG A 13 -13.34 -14.96 0.73
CA ARG A 13 -14.69 -15.45 0.37
C ARG A 13 -15.60 -15.64 1.57
N THR A 14 -15.07 -16.16 2.68
CA THR A 14 -15.88 -16.42 3.88
C THR A 14 -16.11 -15.17 4.73
N LEU A 15 -15.49 -14.04 4.37
CA LEU A 15 -15.56 -12.77 5.10
C LEU A 15 -16.58 -11.81 4.49
N GLY A 16 -17.36 -12.21 3.48
CA GLY A 16 -18.40 -11.35 2.88
C GLY A 16 -17.84 -10.04 2.32
N ILE A 17 -16.63 -10.06 1.75
CA ILE A 17 -16.01 -8.88 1.13
C ILE A 17 -16.91 -8.36 0.02
N THR A 18 -17.15 -7.04 0.00
CA THR A 18 -18.02 -6.40 -0.99
C THR A 18 -17.26 -5.48 -1.94
N HIS A 19 -16.08 -4.99 -1.56
CA HIS A 19 -15.25 -4.10 -2.36
C HIS A 19 -13.79 -4.54 -2.25
N ILE A 20 -13.07 -4.54 -3.38
CA ILE A 20 -11.62 -4.72 -3.39
C ILE A 20 -10.99 -3.44 -3.90
N ILE A 21 -10.20 -2.80 -3.05
CA ILE A 21 -9.52 -1.54 -3.33
C ILE A 21 -8.02 -1.82 -3.28
N THR A 22 -7.26 -1.39 -4.28
CA THR A 22 -5.84 -1.75 -4.38
C THR A 22 -4.99 -0.61 -4.88
N SER A 23 -3.71 -0.61 -4.51
CA SER A 23 -2.73 0.22 -5.23
C SER A 23 -2.71 -0.17 -6.69
N ASP A 24 -2.56 0.83 -7.55
CA ASP A 24 -2.50 0.68 -9.00
C ASP A 24 -1.16 0.11 -9.52
N LEU A 25 -0.17 -0.10 -8.65
CA LEU A 25 1.08 -0.78 -9.00
C LEU A 25 0.83 -2.25 -9.33
N GLY A 26 1.49 -2.75 -10.39
CA GLY A 26 1.18 -4.07 -10.97
C GLY A 26 1.23 -5.25 -9.97
N ARG A 27 2.13 -5.22 -8.98
CA ARG A 27 2.27 -6.29 -7.98
C ARG A 27 1.04 -6.44 -7.07
N THR A 28 0.45 -5.32 -6.63
CA THR A 28 -0.76 -5.33 -5.80
C THR A 28 -1.98 -5.63 -6.64
N ARG A 29 -2.07 -5.03 -7.83
CA ARG A 29 -3.18 -5.25 -8.75
C ARG A 29 -3.35 -6.72 -9.09
N ARG A 30 -2.27 -7.44 -9.40
CA ARG A 30 -2.34 -8.89 -9.68
C ARG A 30 -2.88 -9.71 -8.50
N THR A 31 -2.55 -9.30 -7.28
CA THR A 31 -3.02 -9.98 -6.06
C THR A 31 -4.49 -9.68 -5.82
N ALA A 32 -4.90 -8.42 -6.00
CA ALA A 32 -6.30 -7.98 -5.90
C ALA A 32 -7.19 -8.69 -6.93
N GLU A 33 -6.74 -8.88 -8.17
CA GLU A 33 -7.47 -9.61 -9.21
C GLU A 33 -7.75 -11.06 -8.82
N ILE A 34 -6.77 -11.77 -8.23
CA ILE A 34 -6.95 -13.16 -7.76
C ILE A 34 -7.98 -13.22 -6.62
N ILE A 35 -7.94 -12.25 -5.70
CA ILE A 35 -8.90 -12.17 -4.59
C ILE A 35 -10.30 -11.83 -5.13
N ALA A 36 -10.38 -10.95 -6.13
CA ALA A 36 -11.62 -10.51 -6.75
C ALA A 36 -12.33 -11.62 -7.50
N GLU A 37 -11.58 -12.43 -8.25
CA GLU A 37 -12.10 -13.65 -8.87
C GLU A 37 -12.69 -14.60 -7.83
N ALA A 38 -12.03 -14.76 -6.68
CA ALA A 38 -12.54 -15.59 -5.60
C ALA A 38 -13.80 -14.99 -4.96
N CYS A 39 -13.83 -13.68 -4.68
CA CYS A 39 -14.94 -13.03 -3.98
C CYS A 39 -16.13 -12.67 -4.89
N GLY A 40 -15.97 -12.67 -6.22
CA GLY A 40 -16.98 -12.19 -7.15
C GLY A 40 -17.16 -10.67 -7.13
N CYS A 41 -16.10 -9.92 -6.81
CA CYS A 41 -16.12 -8.45 -6.71
C CYS A 41 -15.35 -7.80 -7.87
N SER A 42 -15.61 -6.51 -8.14
CA SER A 42 -14.75 -5.70 -8.99
C SER A 42 -13.54 -5.16 -8.21
N VAL A 43 -12.46 -4.84 -8.94
CA VAL A 43 -11.25 -4.21 -8.39
C VAL A 43 -11.29 -2.71 -8.66
N ILE A 44 -11.11 -1.91 -7.62
CA ILE A 44 -10.99 -0.45 -7.67
C ILE A 44 -9.52 -0.10 -7.42
N ALA A 45 -8.90 0.62 -8.35
CA ALA A 45 -7.55 1.11 -8.17
C ALA A 45 -7.54 2.46 -7.44
N ASP A 46 -6.66 2.62 -6.46
CA ASP A 46 -6.48 3.86 -5.70
C ASP A 46 -4.99 4.15 -5.51
N ALA A 47 -4.51 5.24 -6.12
CA ALA A 47 -3.11 5.64 -6.07
C ALA A 47 -2.65 6.02 -4.64
N ARG A 48 -3.59 6.34 -3.73
CA ARG A 48 -3.27 6.62 -2.32
C ARG A 48 -2.81 5.39 -1.56
N LEU A 49 -2.98 4.18 -2.12
CA LEU A 49 -2.50 2.92 -1.56
C LEU A 49 -1.12 2.50 -2.08
N ARG A 50 -0.41 3.36 -2.82
CA ARG A 50 0.95 3.06 -3.29
C ARG A 50 1.92 2.90 -2.11
N GLU A 51 3.03 2.23 -2.36
CA GLU A 51 4.11 2.17 -1.35
C GLU A 51 4.69 3.57 -1.14
N LEU A 52 5.43 3.77 -0.05
CA LEU A 52 6.25 4.96 0.16
C LEU A 52 7.08 5.29 -1.09
N ASP A 53 7.03 6.55 -1.54
CA ASP A 53 7.86 7.02 -2.64
C ASP A 53 9.30 7.25 -2.16
N MET A 54 10.22 6.41 -2.61
CA MET A 54 11.63 6.48 -2.23
C MET A 54 12.43 7.47 -3.09
N GLY A 55 11.77 8.26 -3.94
CA GLY A 55 12.37 9.33 -4.73
C GLY A 55 13.57 8.86 -5.54
N VAL A 56 14.70 9.57 -5.41
CA VAL A 56 15.95 9.24 -6.13
C VAL A 56 16.55 7.87 -5.74
N LEU A 57 16.09 7.26 -4.64
CA LEU A 57 16.53 5.93 -4.23
C LEU A 57 15.63 4.81 -4.72
N GLU A 58 14.59 5.11 -5.51
CA GLU A 58 13.82 4.08 -6.20
C GLU A 58 14.73 3.16 -7.01
N LYS A 59 14.59 1.85 -6.79
CA LYS A 59 15.39 0.77 -7.41
C LYS A 59 16.89 0.76 -7.07
N ARG A 60 17.37 1.62 -6.15
CA ARG A 60 18.74 1.51 -5.63
C ARG A 60 18.85 0.31 -4.69
N HIS A 61 19.98 -0.40 -4.77
CA HIS A 61 20.29 -1.45 -3.80
C HIS A 61 20.76 -0.81 -2.49
N ILE A 62 20.23 -1.28 -1.36
CA ILE A 62 20.58 -0.75 -0.02
C ILE A 62 22.09 -0.83 0.23
N ASP A 63 22.73 -1.92 -0.18
CA ASP A 63 24.18 -2.11 0.00
C ASP A 63 25.05 -1.20 -0.90
N SER A 64 24.43 -0.44 -1.82
CA SER A 64 25.10 0.48 -2.75
C SER A 64 24.92 1.95 -2.38
N LEU A 65 24.31 2.24 -1.23
CA LEU A 65 24.06 3.61 -0.80
C LEU A 65 25.35 4.24 -0.28
N SER A 66 25.62 5.47 -0.71
CA SER A 66 26.62 6.33 -0.08
C SER A 66 26.20 6.70 1.35
N GLU A 67 27.13 7.24 2.14
CA GLU A 67 26.81 7.70 3.51
C GLU A 67 25.70 8.76 3.55
N GLU A 68 25.66 9.64 2.54
CA GLU A 68 24.63 10.66 2.39
C GLU A 68 23.26 10.05 2.09
N GLU A 69 23.19 9.15 1.11
CA GLU A 69 21.95 8.47 0.72
C GLU A 69 21.39 7.62 1.87
N GLU A 70 22.26 6.90 2.57
CA GLU A 70 21.89 6.15 3.77
C GLU A 70 21.49 7.11 4.92
N GLY A 71 22.06 8.31 4.97
CA GLY A 71 21.61 9.39 5.85
C GLY A 71 20.15 9.77 5.63
N TRP A 72 19.75 10.03 4.38
CA TRP A 72 18.35 10.32 4.03
C TRP A 72 17.43 9.16 4.40
N ARG A 73 17.83 7.93 4.05
CA ARG A 73 17.05 6.73 4.37
C ARG A 73 16.85 6.57 5.88
N ARG A 74 17.89 6.80 6.68
CA ARG A 74 17.82 6.74 8.15
C ARG A 74 16.86 7.77 8.73
N GLN A 75 16.91 9.01 8.24
CA GLN A 75 16.00 10.07 8.68
C GLN A 75 14.53 9.76 8.35
N LEU A 76 14.27 9.13 7.20
CA LEU A 76 12.93 8.71 6.83
C LEU A 76 12.42 7.59 7.76
N VAL A 77 13.21 6.54 7.96
CA VAL A 77 12.76 5.35 8.74
C VAL A 77 12.74 5.55 10.25
N ASN A 78 13.52 6.49 10.79
CA ASN A 78 13.52 6.79 12.23
C ASN A 78 12.44 7.81 12.63
N GLY A 79 11.62 8.27 11.68
CA GLY A 79 10.54 9.22 11.94
C GLY A 79 11.04 10.63 12.26
N THR A 80 12.21 11.03 11.76
CA THR A 80 12.65 12.43 11.85
C THR A 80 11.57 13.31 11.20
N PRO A 81 11.12 14.40 11.86
CA PRO A 81 10.18 15.34 11.25
C PRO A 81 10.69 15.80 9.89
N ASP A 82 9.83 15.71 8.87
CA ASP A 82 10.15 16.01 7.46
C ASP A 82 11.28 15.16 6.85
N GLY A 83 11.73 14.10 7.53
CA GLY A 83 12.71 13.14 7.03
C GLY A 83 12.22 12.56 5.71
N ARG A 84 12.98 12.81 4.63
CA ARG A 84 12.62 12.38 3.28
C ARG A 84 13.86 12.08 2.45
N ILE A 85 13.66 11.21 1.47
CA ILE A 85 14.61 11.06 0.38
C ILE A 85 14.29 12.13 -0.68
N PRO A 86 15.30 12.74 -1.34
CA PRO A 86 15.04 13.72 -2.39
C PRO A 86 14.07 13.19 -3.46
N GLN A 87 13.10 14.02 -3.85
CA GLN A 87 12.00 13.69 -4.77
C GLN A 87 11.06 12.57 -4.27
N GLY A 88 11.20 12.13 -3.03
CA GLY A 88 10.33 11.15 -2.41
C GLY A 88 9.33 11.79 -1.44
N GLU A 89 8.65 10.91 -0.73
CA GLU A 89 7.58 11.21 0.22
C GLU A 89 8.09 11.09 1.67
N SER A 90 7.52 11.87 2.59
CA SER A 90 7.74 11.71 4.03
C SER A 90 6.81 10.65 4.64
N MET A 91 7.13 10.13 5.82
CA MET A 91 6.22 9.22 6.54
C MET A 91 4.88 9.88 6.90
N GLN A 92 4.87 11.20 7.10
CA GLN A 92 3.64 11.95 7.37
C GLN A 92 2.75 12.03 6.12
N GLU A 93 3.31 12.39 4.97
CA GLU A 93 2.58 12.45 3.69
C GLU A 93 1.98 11.08 3.33
N LEU A 94 2.77 10.00 3.53
CA LEU A 94 2.32 8.62 3.38
C LEU A 94 1.12 8.32 4.30
N SER A 95 1.25 8.66 5.58
CA SER A 95 0.19 8.45 6.57
C SER A 95 -1.08 9.22 6.20
N GLU A 96 -0.97 10.49 5.82
CA GLU A 96 -2.09 11.34 5.44
C GLU A 96 -2.89 10.76 4.27
N ARG A 97 -2.22 10.31 3.20
CA ARG A 97 -2.93 9.71 2.05
C ARG A 97 -3.53 8.35 2.37
N MET A 98 -2.89 7.55 3.22
CA MET A 98 -3.43 6.25 3.67
C MET A 98 -4.67 6.44 4.54
N HIS A 99 -4.65 7.41 5.46
CA HIS A 99 -5.83 7.81 6.24
C HIS A 99 -6.96 8.30 5.33
N ALA A 100 -6.66 9.11 4.32
CA ALA A 100 -7.66 9.57 3.37
C ALA A 100 -8.31 8.41 2.58
N ALA A 101 -7.54 7.37 2.22
CA ALA A 101 -8.06 6.18 1.57
C ALA A 101 -8.99 5.36 2.50
N LEU A 102 -8.61 5.21 3.78
CA LEU A 102 -9.47 4.58 4.78
C LEU A 102 -10.74 5.39 5.06
N ALA A 103 -10.63 6.71 5.15
CA ALA A 103 -11.77 7.58 5.36
C ALA A 103 -12.79 7.45 4.22
N SER A 104 -12.33 7.33 2.96
CA SER A 104 -13.23 7.06 1.82
C SER A 104 -13.98 5.72 1.94
N CYS A 105 -13.49 4.76 2.71
CA CYS A 105 -14.20 3.51 2.95
C CYS A 105 -15.42 3.68 3.87
N LEU A 106 -15.44 4.74 4.70
CA LEU A 106 -16.59 5.06 5.57
C LEU A 106 -17.78 5.59 4.78
N GLU A 107 -17.53 6.14 3.59
CA GLU A 107 -18.57 6.64 2.67
C GLU A 107 -19.22 5.52 1.83
N LEU A 108 -18.75 4.27 1.97
CA LEU A 108 -19.34 3.14 1.27
C LEU A 108 -20.74 2.81 1.84
N PRO A 109 -21.64 2.20 1.05
CA PRO A 109 -22.97 1.82 1.51
C PRO A 109 -22.95 1.01 2.80
N ALA A 110 -23.97 1.17 3.65
CA ALA A 110 -24.09 0.44 4.90
C ALA A 110 -23.98 -1.08 4.69
N GLY A 111 -23.21 -1.76 5.55
CA GLY A 111 -22.91 -3.19 5.41
C GLY A 111 -21.75 -3.51 4.46
N SER A 112 -21.10 -2.51 3.88
CA SER A 112 -19.89 -2.70 3.07
C SER A 112 -18.73 -3.27 3.89
N ARG A 113 -17.98 -4.16 3.26
CA ARG A 113 -16.81 -4.83 3.83
C ARG A 113 -15.65 -4.71 2.82
N PRO A 114 -14.96 -3.56 2.79
CA PRO A 114 -13.87 -3.34 1.87
C PRO A 114 -12.63 -4.14 2.28
N LEU A 115 -11.93 -4.69 1.28
CA LEU A 115 -10.61 -5.29 1.41
C LEU A 115 -9.60 -4.42 0.67
N LEU A 116 -8.59 -3.93 1.39
CA LEU A 116 -7.53 -3.10 0.83
C LEU A 116 -6.28 -3.94 0.55
N VAL A 117 -5.71 -3.80 -0.64
CA VAL A 117 -4.45 -4.45 -1.05
C VAL A 117 -3.39 -3.39 -1.33
N SER A 118 -2.42 -3.28 -0.41
CA SER A 118 -1.37 -2.26 -0.40
C SER A 118 0.01 -2.92 -0.18
N HIS A 119 0.97 -2.19 0.39
CA HIS A 119 2.37 -2.55 0.51
C HIS A 119 2.86 -2.48 1.97
N GLY A 120 4.09 -2.90 2.21
CA GLY A 120 4.59 -3.16 3.56
C GLY A 120 4.66 -1.90 4.41
N ILE A 121 5.33 -0.85 3.93
CA ILE A 121 5.51 0.38 4.69
C ILE A 121 4.19 1.14 4.77
N ALA A 122 3.45 1.22 3.65
CA ALA A 122 2.13 1.83 3.59
C ALA A 122 1.10 1.21 4.54
N LEU A 123 1.14 -0.09 4.81
CA LEU A 123 0.24 -0.71 5.80
C LEU A 123 0.68 -0.47 7.25
N GLY A 124 1.93 -0.07 7.48
CA GLY A 124 2.51 0.14 8.81
C GLY A 124 2.60 1.61 9.25
N CYS A 125 2.15 2.57 8.44
CA CYS A 125 2.24 4.00 8.72
C CYS A 125 1.05 4.49 9.57
N TRP A 126 0.98 4.09 10.84
CA TRP A 126 -0.03 4.56 11.80
C TRP A 126 0.62 5.02 13.10
#